data_AF-A0A6L5HAX8-F1
#
_entry.id   AF-A0A6L5HAX8-F1
#
_cell.length_a   1.000
_cell.length_b   1.000
_cell.length_c   1.000
_cell.angle_alpha   90.00
_cell.angle_beta   90.00
_cell.angle_gamma   90.00
#
_symmetry.space_group_name_H-M   'P 1'
#
loop_
_entity.id
_entity.type
_entity.pdbx_description
1 polymer ?
#
loop_
_entity_poly.entity_id
_entity_poly.type
_entity_poly.pdbx_seq_one_letter_code
_entity_poly.pdbx_strand_id
1 'polypeptide(L)'
;MTKTLIEFQDHHQDFLVWTVDEAGIVTGSWPYHSSLWTGVRVVNLASLKVGSLVEFLRAGDTRDQCIKYPVRSIQPLLPVEVSVRQDGDGYVTGTVRGKRVSCTHDYEYPVKRLAEKLFPGVSAGVERLPCTPVGRLHSKWRITPLEGM
;
A
#
# COMPACT_ATOMS: atom_id res chain seq x y z
N MET A 1 14.67 1.47 -7.53
CA MET A 1 14.06 0.13 -7.66
C MET A 1 12.66 0.23 -7.07
N THR A 2 11.62 -0.18 -7.82
CA THR A 2 10.22 0.09 -7.41
C THR A 2 9.61 -1.19 -6.85
N LYS A 3 9.33 -1.20 -5.55
CA LYS A 3 8.61 -2.30 -4.90
C LYS A 3 7.11 -2.23 -5.20
N THR A 4 6.46 -3.39 -5.17
CA THR A 4 5.02 -3.56 -5.38
C THR A 4 4.37 -4.10 -4.12
N LEU A 5 3.24 -3.52 -3.73
CA LEU A 5 2.38 -4.01 -2.67
C LEU A 5 1.22 -4.78 -3.29
N ILE A 6 1.09 -6.05 -2.92
CA ILE A 6 0.01 -6.95 -3.34
C ILE A 6 -0.88 -7.16 -2.11
N GLU A 7 -2.11 -6.68 -2.18
CA GLU A 7 -3.13 -6.89 -1.16
C GLU A 7 -4.04 -8.04 -1.59
N PHE A 8 -4.27 -9.00 -0.71
CA PHE A 8 -5.16 -10.14 -0.93
C PHE A 8 -6.55 -9.84 -0.38
N GLN A 9 -7.57 -10.54 -0.89
CA GLN A 9 -8.88 -10.54 -0.27
C GLN A 9 -8.80 -11.18 1.12
N ASP A 10 -9.55 -10.64 2.06
CA ASP A 10 -9.62 -11.17 3.42
C ASP A 10 -10.63 -12.33 3.48
N HIS A 11 -10.10 -13.53 3.67
CA HIS A 11 -10.79 -14.79 3.90
C HIS A 11 -10.41 -15.36 5.28
N HIS A 12 -10.09 -14.48 6.24
CA HIS A 12 -9.64 -14.82 7.60
C HIS A 12 -8.28 -15.53 7.67
N GLN A 13 -7.40 -15.29 6.70
CA GLN A 13 -6.04 -15.79 6.73
C GLN A 13 -5.09 -14.89 7.55
N ASP A 14 -3.92 -15.42 7.92
CA ASP A 14 -2.95 -14.72 8.77
C ASP A 14 -2.14 -13.61 8.07
N PHE A 15 -2.22 -13.50 6.74
CA PHE A 15 -1.55 -12.44 5.98
C PHE A 15 -2.49 -11.85 4.92
N LEU A 16 -2.47 -10.53 4.79
CA LEU A 16 -3.30 -9.79 3.86
C LEU A 16 -2.48 -9.08 2.78
N VAL A 17 -1.17 -8.91 3.00
CA VAL A 17 -0.33 -8.07 2.16
C VAL A 17 1.04 -8.69 1.98
N TRP A 18 1.53 -8.71 0.75
CA TRP A 18 2.93 -8.92 0.43
C TRP A 18 3.56 -7.64 -0.14
N THR A 19 4.78 -7.36 0.29
CA THR A 19 5.67 -6.41 -0.40
C THR A 19 6.64 -7.20 -1.24
N VAL A 20 6.75 -6.86 -2.52
CA VAL A 20 7.53 -7.59 -3.52
C VAL A 20 8.49 -6.63 -4.22
N ASP A 21 9.75 -7.04 -4.41
CA ASP A 21 10.72 -6.27 -5.17
C ASP A 21 10.54 -6.42 -6.70
N GLU A 22 11.40 -5.75 -7.46
CA GLU A 22 11.36 -5.75 -8.93
C GLU A 22 11.73 -7.11 -9.55
N ALA A 23 12.44 -7.98 -8.84
CA ALA A 23 12.75 -9.33 -9.27
C ALA A 23 11.60 -10.32 -8.98
N GLY A 24 10.54 -9.84 -8.33
CA GLY A 24 9.42 -10.65 -7.89
C GLY A 24 9.64 -11.32 -6.54
N ILE A 25 10.67 -10.94 -5.78
CA ILE A 25 10.93 -11.55 -4.47
C ILE A 25 10.10 -10.84 -3.40
N VAL A 26 9.37 -11.62 -2.61
CA VAL A 26 8.66 -11.12 -1.43
C VAL A 26 9.70 -10.66 -0.40
N THR A 27 9.64 -9.39 -0.03
CA THR A 27 10.51 -8.79 0.98
C THR A 27 9.82 -8.59 2.33
N GLY A 28 8.49 -8.74 2.38
CA GLY A 28 7.73 -8.64 3.62
C GLY A 28 6.29 -9.13 3.50
N SER A 29 5.72 -9.51 4.65
CA SER A 29 4.33 -9.94 4.79
C SER A 29 3.67 -9.21 5.96
N TRP A 30 2.37 -8.90 5.85
CA TRP A 30 1.62 -8.24 6.91
C TRP A 30 0.18 -8.80 6.96
N PRO A 31 -0.45 -8.96 8.14
CA PRO A 31 0.08 -8.64 9.48
C PRO A 31 1.08 -9.65 10.04
N TYR A 32 1.08 -10.90 9.57
CA TYR A 32 1.95 -11.95 10.11
C TYR A 32 2.77 -12.68 9.03
N HIS A 33 3.59 -13.64 9.50
CA HIS A 33 4.29 -14.65 8.70
C HIS A 33 5.34 -14.11 7.71
N SER A 34 6.00 -12.97 8.01
CA SER A 34 7.13 -12.48 7.21
C SER A 34 8.23 -13.52 7.02
N SER A 35 8.60 -14.27 8.06
CA SER A 35 9.63 -15.32 7.96
C SER A 35 9.25 -16.49 7.04
N LEU A 36 7.95 -16.73 6.82
CA LEU A 36 7.47 -17.80 5.95
C LEU A 36 7.50 -17.42 4.47
N TRP A 37 7.25 -16.13 4.20
CA TRP A 37 7.02 -15.62 2.85
C TRP A 37 8.19 -14.84 2.28
N THR A 38 9.02 -14.20 3.10
CA THR A 38 10.21 -13.48 2.61
C THR A 38 11.14 -14.44 1.86
N GLY A 39 11.62 -14.01 0.69
CA GLY A 39 12.47 -14.80 -0.21
C GLY A 39 11.71 -15.66 -1.22
N VAL A 40 10.38 -15.78 -1.09
CA VAL A 40 9.54 -16.45 -2.10
C VAL A 40 9.45 -15.58 -3.36
N ARG A 41 9.54 -16.20 -4.54
CA ARG A 41 9.45 -15.51 -5.82
C ARG A 41 8.03 -15.59 -6.39
N VAL A 42 7.41 -14.44 -6.64
CA VAL A 42 6.18 -14.32 -7.44
C VAL A 42 6.53 -14.47 -8.91
N VAL A 43 6.02 -15.52 -9.56
CA VAL A 43 6.38 -15.87 -10.94
C VAL A 43 5.49 -15.17 -11.97
N ASN A 44 4.24 -14.84 -11.59
CA ASN A 44 3.28 -14.19 -12.47
C ASN A 44 3.12 -12.68 -12.21
N LEU A 45 4.10 -12.01 -11.58
CA LEU A 45 3.98 -10.60 -11.16
C LEU A 45 3.63 -9.66 -12.32
N ALA A 46 4.25 -9.86 -13.48
CA ALA A 46 4.04 -9.01 -14.65
C ALA A 46 2.64 -9.15 -15.29
N SER A 47 2.00 -10.30 -15.12
CA SER A 47 0.66 -10.60 -15.66
C SER A 47 -0.44 -10.57 -14.59
N LEU A 48 -0.07 -10.34 -13.32
CA LEU A 48 -0.97 -10.37 -12.18
C LEU A 48 -2.05 -9.28 -12.26
N LYS A 49 -3.29 -9.65 -11.95
CA LYS A 49 -4.45 -8.73 -12.00
C LYS A 49 -5.27 -8.83 -10.72
N VAL A 50 -6.03 -7.78 -10.45
CA VAL A 50 -7.05 -7.83 -9.39
C VAL A 50 -8.05 -8.94 -9.70
N GLY A 51 -8.36 -9.76 -8.70
CA GLY A 51 -9.21 -10.93 -8.79
C GLY A 51 -8.50 -12.22 -9.21
N SER A 52 -7.25 -12.17 -9.68
CA SER A 52 -6.48 -13.38 -10.00
C SER A 52 -5.71 -13.91 -8.78
N LEU A 53 -5.13 -15.10 -8.91
CA LEU A 53 -4.27 -15.70 -7.88
C LEU A 53 -2.80 -15.34 -8.14
N VAL A 54 -2.04 -15.25 -7.04
CA VAL A 54 -0.58 -15.12 -7.10
C VAL A 54 0.03 -16.50 -7.26
N GLU A 55 0.86 -16.67 -8.29
CA GLU A 55 1.70 -17.84 -8.48
C GLU A 55 3.09 -17.55 -7.92
N PHE A 56 3.65 -18.50 -7.18
CA PHE A 56 4.94 -18.34 -6.55
C PHE A 56 5.80 -19.61 -6.61
N LEU A 57 7.11 -19.43 -6.52
CA LEU A 57 8.10 -20.48 -6.45
C LEU A 57 8.96 -20.28 -5.20
N ARG A 58 9.09 -21.33 -4.38
CA ARG A 58 10.00 -21.35 -3.24
C ARG A 58 11.31 -22.04 -3.63
N ALA A 59 12.41 -21.65 -3.00
CA ALA A 59 13.69 -22.31 -3.19
C ALA A 59 13.58 -23.82 -2.91
N GLY A 60 14.02 -24.63 -3.87
CA GLY A 60 13.96 -26.09 -3.81
C GLY A 60 12.68 -26.71 -4.39
N ASP A 61 11.65 -25.92 -4.67
CA ASP A 61 10.46 -26.44 -5.35
C ASP A 61 10.72 -26.64 -6.85
N THR A 62 10.08 -27.66 -7.41
CA THR A 62 10.15 -28.00 -8.84
C THR A 62 8.93 -27.52 -9.63
N ARG A 63 7.92 -26.96 -8.95
CA ARG A 63 6.66 -26.51 -9.54
C ARG A 63 6.18 -25.24 -8.86
N ASP A 64 5.49 -24.41 -9.64
CA ASP A 64 4.83 -23.22 -9.14
C ASP A 64 3.65 -23.60 -8.23
N GLN A 65 3.53 -22.86 -7.14
CA GLN A 65 2.44 -22.93 -6.19
C GLN A 65 1.54 -21.70 -6.33
N CYS A 66 0.35 -21.73 -5.71
CA CYS A 66 -0.60 -20.62 -5.78
C CYS A 66 -1.07 -20.21 -4.39
N ILE A 67 -1.12 -18.90 -4.15
CA ILE A 67 -1.87 -18.34 -3.03
C ILE A 67 -3.36 -18.44 -3.36
N LYS A 68 -4.11 -19.12 -2.50
CA LYS A 68 -5.54 -19.41 -2.71
C LYS A 68 -6.44 -18.18 -2.54
N TYR A 69 -5.90 -17.08 -2.05
CA TYR A 69 -6.62 -15.83 -1.83
C TYR A 69 -6.49 -14.94 -3.06
N PRO A 70 -7.59 -14.52 -3.70
CA PRO A 70 -7.53 -13.62 -4.84
C PRO A 70 -6.91 -12.27 -4.47
N VAL A 71 -6.23 -11.66 -5.44
CA VAL A 71 -5.67 -10.33 -5.28
C VAL A 71 -6.80 -9.30 -5.18
N ARG A 72 -6.78 -8.49 -4.14
CA ARG A 72 -7.68 -7.35 -3.92
C ARG A 72 -7.12 -6.08 -4.57
N SER A 73 -5.83 -5.81 -4.43
CA SER A 73 -5.21 -4.63 -5.03
C SER A 73 -3.73 -4.85 -5.32
N ILE A 74 -3.22 -4.19 -6.36
CA ILE A 74 -1.79 -4.20 -6.74
C ILE A 74 -1.38 -2.75 -6.85
N GLN A 75 -0.38 -2.32 -6.08
CA GLN A 75 0.00 -0.92 -6.03
C GLN A 75 1.51 -0.74 -5.97
N PRO A 76 2.10 0.20 -6.73
CA PRO A 76 3.50 0.52 -6.58
C PRO A 76 3.74 1.25 -5.25
N LEU A 77 4.85 0.93 -4.58
CA LEU A 77 5.39 1.67 -3.45
C LEU A 77 6.15 2.90 -3.96
N LEU A 78 5.40 3.88 -4.44
CA LEU A 78 5.89 5.17 -4.89
C LEU A 78 5.27 6.30 -4.08
N PRO A 79 5.97 7.43 -3.95
CA PRO A 79 5.39 8.62 -3.34
C PRO A 79 4.09 9.01 -4.02
N VAL A 80 3.12 9.45 -3.24
CA VAL A 80 1.86 10.00 -3.74
C VAL A 80 1.62 11.38 -3.18
N GLU A 81 1.14 12.28 -4.02
CA GLU A 81 0.69 13.59 -3.57
C GLU A 81 -0.81 13.57 -3.28
N VAL A 82 -1.21 14.25 -2.20
CA VAL A 82 -2.60 14.35 -1.79
C VAL A 82 -2.92 15.75 -1.32
N SER A 83 -4.09 16.24 -1.69
CA SER A 83 -4.64 17.47 -1.14
C SER A 83 -5.47 17.19 0.09
N VAL A 84 -5.46 18.11 1.05
CA VAL A 84 -6.42 18.19 2.15
C VAL A 84 -7.33 19.37 1.88
N ARG A 85 -8.63 19.14 2.03
CA ARG A 85 -9.66 20.16 1.88
C ARG A 85 -10.39 20.37 3.21
N GLN A 86 -10.85 21.60 3.44
CA GLN A 86 -11.84 21.86 4.47
C GLN A 86 -13.21 21.34 4.03
N ASP A 87 -13.90 20.68 4.94
CA ASP A 87 -15.25 20.12 4.74
C ASP A 87 -16.06 20.31 6.02
N GLY A 88 -16.90 21.35 6.04
CA GLY A 88 -17.52 21.86 7.26
C GLY A 88 -16.46 22.32 8.26
N ASP A 89 -16.57 21.86 9.50
CA ASP A 89 -15.61 22.15 10.57
C ASP A 89 -14.37 21.25 10.52
N GLY A 90 -14.30 20.31 9.57
CA GLY A 90 -13.24 19.30 9.50
C GLY A 90 -12.37 19.38 8.25
N TYR A 91 -11.52 18.37 8.13
CA TYR A 91 -10.55 18.18 7.08
C TYR A 91 -10.73 16.82 6.43
N VAL A 92 -10.61 16.77 5.10
CA VAL A 92 -10.71 15.54 4.33
C VAL A 92 -9.62 15.46 3.27
N THR A 93 -9.01 14.30 3.13
CA THR A 93 -8.05 14.07 2.03
C THR A 93 -8.76 14.02 0.68
N GLY A 94 -8.01 14.24 -0.40
CA GLY A 94 -8.35 13.72 -1.72
C GLY A 94 -8.52 12.20 -1.67
N THR A 95 -9.20 11.65 -2.67
CA THR A 95 -9.27 10.19 -2.84
C THR A 95 -8.03 9.73 -3.59
N VAL A 96 -7.25 8.84 -2.98
CA VAL A 96 -6.05 8.26 -3.58
C VAL A 96 -6.23 6.75 -3.59
N ARG A 97 -6.18 6.13 -4.78
CA ARG A 97 -6.35 4.67 -4.96
C ARG A 97 -7.61 4.12 -4.26
N GLY A 98 -8.72 4.85 -4.39
CA GLY A 98 -10.02 4.52 -3.77
C GLY A 98 -10.11 4.77 -2.26
N LYS A 99 -9.04 5.26 -1.62
CA LYS A 99 -8.95 5.49 -0.17
C LYS A 99 -9.04 6.98 0.15
N ARG A 100 -9.79 7.30 1.21
CA ARG A 100 -9.99 8.67 1.74
C ARG A 100 -10.07 8.63 3.26
N VAL A 101 -9.65 9.70 3.92
CA VAL A 101 -9.80 9.87 5.37
C VAL A 101 -10.24 11.29 5.69
N SER A 102 -11.04 11.45 6.74
CA SER A 102 -11.42 12.74 7.31
C SER A 102 -11.09 12.81 8.80
N CYS A 103 -11.01 14.02 9.32
CA CYS A 103 -10.80 14.34 10.72
C CYS A 103 -11.43 15.68 11.05
N THR A 104 -12.08 15.81 12.20
CA THR A 104 -12.76 17.05 12.57
C THR A 104 -11.80 18.12 13.08
N HIS A 105 -10.65 17.74 13.67
CA HIS A 105 -9.85 18.69 14.46
C HIS A 105 -8.40 18.88 13.99
N ASP A 106 -7.89 17.98 13.15
CA ASP A 106 -6.49 17.99 12.70
C ASP A 106 -6.42 17.70 11.19
N TYR A 107 -5.73 18.55 10.44
CA TYR A 107 -5.53 18.40 9.01
C TYR A 107 -4.41 17.41 8.66
N GLU A 108 -3.49 17.13 9.58
CA GLU A 108 -2.35 16.22 9.37
C GLU A 108 -2.74 14.76 9.68
N TYR A 109 -3.52 14.52 10.74
CA TYR A 109 -4.07 13.20 11.07
C TYR A 109 -4.67 12.44 9.87
N PRO A 110 -5.58 13.01 9.04
CA PRO A 110 -6.17 12.28 7.92
C PRO A 110 -5.13 11.92 6.86
N VAL A 111 -4.03 12.67 6.73
CA VAL A 111 -2.90 12.33 5.85
C VAL A 111 -2.14 11.13 6.39
N LYS A 112 -1.79 11.12 7.69
CA LYS A 112 -1.12 9.97 8.35
C LYS A 112 -1.95 8.69 8.25
N ARG A 113 -3.24 8.78 8.54
CA ARG A 113 -4.17 7.65 8.40
C ARG A 113 -4.36 7.21 6.95
N LEU A 114 -4.32 8.14 6.00
CA LEU A 114 -4.35 7.77 4.59
C LEU A 114 -3.07 7.02 4.20
N ALA A 115 -1.91 7.42 4.71
CA ALA A 115 -0.64 6.74 4.48
C ALA A 115 -0.69 5.27 4.94
N GLU A 116 -1.17 5.00 6.15
CA GLU A 116 -1.36 3.63 6.67
C GLU A 116 -2.31 2.81 5.78
N LYS A 117 -3.40 3.42 5.28
CA LYS A 117 -4.32 2.74 4.36
C LYS A 117 -3.70 2.45 3.00
N LEU A 118 -2.88 3.36 2.48
CA LEU A 118 -2.24 3.20 1.17
C LEU A 118 -1.12 2.16 1.18
N PHE A 119 -0.38 2.10 2.29
CA PHE A 119 0.81 1.28 2.43
C PHE A 119 0.71 0.36 3.67
N PRO A 120 -0.26 -0.56 3.73
CA PRO A 120 -0.43 -1.43 4.89
C PRO A 120 0.83 -2.27 5.12
N GLY A 121 1.31 -2.29 6.37
CA GLY A 121 2.54 -2.99 6.75
C GLY A 121 3.84 -2.32 6.33
N VAL A 122 3.79 -1.13 5.71
CA VAL A 122 4.96 -0.36 5.29
C VAL A 122 4.90 1.01 5.95
N SER A 123 5.96 1.39 6.66
CA SER A 123 6.08 2.74 7.23
C SER A 123 6.06 3.78 6.13
N ALA A 124 5.45 4.94 6.39
CA ALA A 124 5.38 6.03 5.41
C ALA A 124 5.67 7.37 6.08
N GLY A 125 6.52 8.17 5.45
CA GLY A 125 6.73 9.56 5.79
C GLY A 125 5.64 10.44 5.17
N VAL A 126 5.30 11.54 5.85
CA VAL A 126 4.40 12.57 5.32
C VAL A 126 5.09 13.93 5.36
N GLU A 127 5.08 14.63 4.24
CA GLU A 127 5.71 15.94 4.08
C GLU A 127 4.68 16.94 3.56
N ARG A 128 4.59 18.12 4.18
CA ARG A 128 3.73 19.19 3.68
C ARG A 128 4.42 19.89 2.52
N LEU A 129 3.74 19.99 1.38
CA LEU A 129 4.24 20.67 0.19
C LEU A 129 3.83 22.15 0.17
N PRO A 130 4.59 23.02 -0.51
CA PRO A 130 4.16 24.38 -0.79
C PRO A 130 2.79 24.40 -1.48
N CYS A 131 1.87 25.18 -0.93
CA CYS A 131 0.52 25.30 -1.44
C CYS A 131 -0.07 26.65 -1.05
N THR A 132 -0.66 27.35 -2.00
CA THR A 132 -1.51 28.51 -1.73
C THR A 132 -2.94 28.02 -1.49
N PRO A 133 -3.52 28.22 -0.29
CA PRO A 133 -4.92 27.86 -0.03
C PRO A 133 -5.85 28.64 -0.96
N VAL A 134 -6.74 27.93 -1.68
CA VAL A 134 -7.73 28.53 -2.58
C VAL A 134 -9.05 27.75 -2.47
N GLY A 135 -10.15 28.46 -2.21
CA GLY A 135 -11.46 27.85 -1.98
C GLY A 135 -11.40 26.86 -0.82
N ARG A 136 -11.80 25.60 -1.04
CA ARG A 136 -11.74 24.55 -0.02
C ARG A 136 -10.37 23.89 0.11
N LEU A 137 -9.40 24.19 -0.76
CA LEU A 137 -8.06 23.60 -0.67
C LEU A 137 -7.33 24.20 0.53
N HIS A 138 -6.97 23.34 1.50
CA HIS A 138 -6.28 23.76 2.71
C HIS A 138 -4.76 23.51 2.61
N SER A 139 -4.35 22.30 2.22
CA SER A 139 -2.93 21.95 2.09
C SER A 139 -2.68 20.86 1.06
N LYS A 140 -1.43 20.73 0.63
CA LYS A 140 -0.93 19.61 -0.18
C LYS A 140 0.16 18.89 0.57
N TRP A 141 0.22 17.58 0.38
CA TRP A 141 1.13 16.69 1.09
C TRP A 141 1.71 15.66 0.13
N ARG A 142 2.92 15.22 0.43
CA ARG A 142 3.55 14.04 -0.16
C ARG A 142 3.60 12.95 0.89
N ILE A 143 3.06 11.79 0.54
CA ILE A 143 3.18 10.56 1.33
C ILE A 143 4.22 9.69 0.64
N THR A 144 5.30 9.36 1.33
CA THR A 144 6.42 8.58 0.80
C THR A 144 6.52 7.26 1.56
N PRO A 145 6.32 6.09 0.93
CA PRO A 145 6.61 4.82 1.58
C PRO A 145 8.11 4.78 1.89
N LEU A 146 8.44 4.44 3.13
CA LEU A 146 9.81 4.28 3.59
C LEU A 146 10.25 2.86 3.30
N GLU A 147 11.44 2.70 2.73
CA GLU A 147 12.05 1.38 2.67
C GLU A 147 12.41 0.98 4.10
N GLY A 148 11.89 -0.17 4.56
CA GLY A 148 12.37 -0.77 5.79
C GLY A 148 13.88 -0.99 5.67
N MET A 149 14.63 -0.46 6.64
CA MET A 149 16.05 -0.76 6.83
C MET A 149 16.27 -2.25 7.06
#